data_AF-A0A8D8C1W8-F1
#
_entry.id   AF-A0A8D8C1W8-F1
#
_cell.length_a   1.000
_cell.length_b   1.000
_cell.length_c   1.000
_cell.angle_alpha   90.00
_cell.angle_beta   90.00
_cell.angle_gamma   90.00
#
_symmetry.space_group_name_H-M   'P 1'
#
loop_
_entity.id
_entity.type
_entity.pdbx_description
1 polymer ?
#
loop_
_entity_poly.entity_id
_entity_poly.type
_entity_poly.pdbx_seq_one_letter_code
_entity_poly.pdbx_strand_id
1 'polypeptide(L)'
;MSILAYNGGCVVAMKGKNCVAIATDHRFGVQAQTIATDFEKIFEINPHMYLGLVGLQTDILTVHQRLLFRKNLYEVRENRQMTPERFAAMLSNFLYEKRFGPYFIEPVIAGLDPKSYEPFICNMDLIGCPNKPNDFVVAGTCAEQLYGMCETLWKPDLEPTALFEVISQALVNAFDRDAISGWGATVYIIEKEKLTVKKLKTRMD
;
A
#
# COMPACT_ATOMS: atom_id res chain seq x y z
N MET A 1 -10.48 19.60 8.58
CA MET A 1 -10.01 18.55 7.64
C MET A 1 -8.78 17.91 8.27
N SER A 2 -8.71 16.58 8.34
CA SER A 2 -7.56 15.87 8.93
C SER A 2 -6.30 16.12 8.10
N ILE A 3 -5.11 16.14 8.73
CA ILE A 3 -3.82 16.25 8.02
C ILE A 3 -3.64 15.06 7.06
N LEU A 4 -4.09 13.87 7.45
CA LEU A 4 -4.06 12.66 6.60
C LEU A 4 -4.88 12.83 5.31
N ALA A 5 -5.93 13.66 5.33
CA ALA A 5 -6.79 13.91 4.19
C ALA A 5 -6.36 15.14 3.36
N TYR A 6 -5.27 15.81 3.72
CA TYR A 6 -4.87 17.07 3.06
C TYR A 6 -4.51 16.86 1.57
N ASN A 7 -3.85 15.75 1.26
CA ASN A 7 -3.50 15.38 -0.12
C ASN A 7 -4.43 14.32 -0.72
N GLY A 8 -5.11 13.55 0.14
CA GLY A 8 -5.99 12.45 -0.25
C GLY A 8 -5.23 11.21 -0.72
N GLY A 9 -5.94 10.31 -1.37
CA GLY A 9 -5.41 9.07 -1.91
C GLY A 9 -5.67 7.86 -1.04
N CYS A 10 -5.49 6.69 -1.65
CA CYS A 10 -5.87 5.41 -1.06
C CYS A 10 -4.98 4.27 -1.54
N VAL A 11 -4.76 3.31 -0.66
CA VAL A 11 -4.03 2.08 -0.96
C VAL A 11 -4.80 0.89 -0.41
N VAL A 12 -4.81 -0.19 -1.18
CA VAL A 12 -5.35 -1.50 -0.77
C VAL A 12 -4.34 -2.59 -1.09
N ALA A 13 -4.23 -3.58 -0.22
CA ALA A 13 -3.52 -4.82 -0.51
C ALA A 13 -4.40 -6.02 -0.17
N MET A 14 -4.31 -7.08 -0.96
CA MET A 14 -5.10 -8.30 -0.82
C MET A 14 -4.23 -9.53 -0.96
N LYS A 15 -4.46 -10.52 -0.10
CA LYS A 15 -3.82 -11.83 -0.16
C LYS A 15 -4.60 -12.74 -1.11
N GLY A 16 -3.87 -13.43 -2.00
CA GLY A 16 -4.40 -14.51 -2.82
C GLY A 16 -3.62 -15.81 -2.59
N LYS A 17 -3.84 -16.79 -3.45
CA LYS A 17 -3.13 -18.07 -3.41
C LYS A 17 -1.73 -17.91 -4.00
N ASN A 18 -0.69 -18.05 -3.17
CA ASN A 18 0.72 -17.90 -3.56
C ASN A 18 1.03 -16.57 -4.29
N CYS A 19 0.20 -15.56 -4.10
CA CYS A 19 0.33 -14.25 -4.71
C CYS A 19 -0.24 -13.19 -3.78
N VAL A 20 0.18 -11.95 -3.98
CA VAL A 20 -0.33 -10.79 -3.25
C VAL A 20 -0.50 -9.64 -4.22
N ALA A 21 -1.56 -8.86 -4.03
CA ALA A 21 -1.84 -7.69 -4.82
C ALA A 21 -1.75 -6.43 -3.97
N ILE A 22 -1.25 -5.33 -4.53
CA ILE A 22 -1.31 -3.99 -3.94
C ILE A 22 -1.70 -2.99 -5.03
N ALA A 23 -2.59 -2.06 -4.70
CA ALA A 23 -3.12 -1.11 -5.65
C ALA A 23 -3.32 0.28 -5.02
N THR A 24 -3.22 1.32 -5.86
CA THR A 24 -3.32 2.72 -5.45
C THR A 24 -3.95 3.57 -6.55
N ASP A 25 -4.52 4.70 -6.15
CA ASP A 25 -4.93 5.79 -7.03
C ASP A 25 -3.74 6.70 -7.42
N HIS A 26 -3.92 7.59 -8.40
CA HIS A 26 -2.85 8.45 -8.95
C HIS A 26 -2.93 9.92 -8.57
N ARG A 27 -4.03 10.34 -7.93
CA ARG A 27 -4.24 11.75 -7.58
C ARG A 27 -3.16 12.26 -6.63
N PHE A 28 -2.59 13.42 -6.97
CA PHE A 28 -1.90 14.30 -6.03
C PHE A 28 -2.64 15.63 -6.01
N GLY A 29 -3.18 16.00 -4.85
CA GLY A 29 -3.91 17.24 -4.66
C GLY A 29 -3.45 18.03 -3.45
N VAL A 30 -3.86 19.30 -3.42
CA VAL A 30 -3.85 20.14 -2.23
C VAL A 30 -5.30 20.50 -1.94
N GLN A 31 -5.88 19.82 -0.95
CA GLN A 31 -7.30 19.87 -0.65
C GLN A 31 -8.12 19.59 -1.92
N ALA A 32 -9.02 20.49 -2.30
CA ALA A 32 -9.89 20.34 -3.47
C ALA A 32 -9.15 20.49 -4.82
N GLN A 33 -7.95 21.10 -4.84
CA GLN A 33 -7.22 21.32 -6.08
C GLN A 33 -6.37 20.09 -6.43
N THR A 34 -6.68 19.42 -7.53
CA THR A 34 -5.80 18.38 -8.11
C THR A 34 -4.61 19.05 -8.80
N ILE A 35 -3.40 18.64 -8.44
CA ILE A 35 -2.14 19.16 -8.99
C ILE A 35 -1.59 18.22 -10.07
N ALA A 36 -1.62 16.91 -9.81
CA ALA A 36 -1.11 15.89 -10.73
C ALA A 36 -1.94 14.61 -10.66
N THR A 37 -1.84 13.78 -11.71
CA THR A 37 -2.63 12.55 -11.90
C THR A 37 -1.74 11.34 -12.20
N ASP A 38 -0.48 11.41 -11.78
CA ASP A 38 0.56 10.41 -12.05
C ASP A 38 1.44 10.18 -10.82
N PHE A 39 0.94 10.52 -9.63
CA PHE A 39 1.72 10.41 -8.41
C PHE A 39 1.78 8.97 -7.90
N GLU A 40 2.98 8.40 -7.84
CA GLU A 40 3.22 7.04 -7.37
C GLU A 40 3.22 6.97 -5.84
N LYS A 41 2.31 6.15 -5.29
CA LYS A 41 2.20 5.90 -3.84
C LYS A 41 2.70 4.52 -3.43
N ILE A 42 3.05 3.66 -4.39
CA ILE A 42 3.58 2.32 -4.17
C ILE A 42 5.04 2.30 -4.60
N PHE A 43 5.90 1.89 -3.67
CA PHE A 43 7.35 1.87 -3.84
C PHE A 43 7.87 0.44 -3.76
N GLU A 44 8.76 0.05 -4.66
CA GLU A 44 9.47 -1.22 -4.59
C GLU A 44 10.53 -1.17 -3.50
N ILE A 45 10.47 -2.10 -2.55
CA ILE A 45 11.48 -2.23 -1.49
C ILE A 45 12.43 -3.40 -1.78
N ASN A 46 11.88 -4.51 -2.27
CA ASN A 46 12.59 -5.70 -2.77
C ASN A 46 11.84 -6.27 -3.98
N PRO A 47 12.44 -7.18 -4.77
CA PRO A 47 11.80 -7.73 -5.98
C PRO A 47 10.40 -8.33 -5.78
N HIS A 48 10.11 -8.81 -4.56
CA HIS A 48 8.79 -9.36 -4.19
C HIS A 48 8.16 -8.62 -3.00
N MET A 49 8.55 -7.38 -2.71
CA MET A 49 8.01 -6.63 -1.56
C MET A 49 7.86 -5.15 -1.91
N TYR A 50 6.62 -4.67 -1.74
CA TYR A 50 6.19 -3.33 -2.07
C TYR A 50 5.60 -2.64 -0.85
N LEU A 51 5.80 -1.33 -0.79
CA LEU A 51 5.31 -0.45 0.26
C LEU A 51 4.40 0.60 -0.36
N GLY A 52 3.11 0.56 -0.04
CA GLY A 52 2.17 1.64 -0.27
C GLY A 52 2.20 2.63 0.89
N LEU A 53 2.27 3.93 0.59
CA LEU A 53 2.20 5.01 1.58
C LEU A 53 1.11 5.99 1.19
N VAL A 54 0.18 6.26 2.11
CA VAL A 54 -0.89 7.26 1.95
C VAL A 54 -0.93 8.18 3.15
N GLY A 55 -1.49 9.39 2.98
CA GLY A 55 -1.52 10.43 4.00
C GLY A 55 -0.92 11.74 3.49
N LEU A 56 -0.12 12.41 4.32
CA LEU A 56 0.56 13.65 3.97
C LEU A 56 1.72 13.40 3.00
N GLN A 57 1.68 14.09 1.86
CA GLN A 57 2.60 13.84 0.75
C GLN A 57 4.08 14.05 1.10
N THR A 58 4.37 15.05 1.93
CA THR A 58 5.72 15.33 2.42
C THR A 58 6.29 14.15 3.21
N ASP A 59 5.45 13.53 4.03
CA ASP A 59 5.86 12.41 4.88
C ASP A 59 5.99 11.13 4.06
N ILE A 60 5.14 10.92 3.05
CA ILE A 60 5.29 9.80 2.09
C ILE A 60 6.72 9.76 1.52
N LEU A 61 7.20 10.89 0.97
CA LEU A 61 8.53 10.98 0.38
C LEU A 61 9.63 10.83 1.43
N THR A 62 9.47 11.49 2.58
CA THR A 62 10.47 11.46 3.67
C THR A 62 10.64 10.06 4.26
N VAL A 63 9.53 9.38 4.54
CA VAL A 63 9.52 8.05 5.14
C VAL A 63 10.05 7.03 4.14
N HIS A 64 9.62 7.08 2.88
CA HIS A 64 10.16 6.19 1.84
C HIS A 64 11.70 6.25 1.76
N GLN A 65 12.27 7.44 1.66
CA GLN A 65 13.73 7.62 1.59
C GLN A 65 14.45 7.11 2.83
N ARG A 66 13.92 7.40 4.03
CA ARG A 66 14.52 6.97 5.30
C ARG A 66 14.44 5.46 5.50
N LEU A 67 13.34 4.83 5.11
CA LEU A 67 13.17 3.38 5.18
C LEU A 67 14.09 2.67 4.20
N LEU A 68 14.20 3.17 2.97
CA LEU A 68 15.09 2.59 1.97
C LEU A 68 16.54 2.63 2.46
N PHE A 69 16.97 3.73 3.08
CA PHE A 69 18.29 3.83 3.71
C PHE A 69 18.50 2.75 4.79
N ARG A 70 17.55 2.61 5.75
CA ARG A 70 17.65 1.62 6.83
C ARG A 70 17.64 0.19 6.31
N LYS A 71 16.79 -0.09 5.32
CA LYS A 71 16.68 -1.39 4.64
C LYS A 71 17.98 -1.75 3.94
N ASN A 72 18.56 -0.85 3.15
CA ASN A 72 19.82 -1.10 2.45
C ASN A 72 20.97 -1.34 3.43
N LEU A 73 21.05 -0.56 4.52
CA LEU A 73 22.04 -0.76 5.57
C LEU A 73 21.91 -2.14 6.24
N TYR A 74 20.68 -2.59 6.48
CA TYR A 74 20.41 -3.91 7.03
C TYR A 74 20.88 -5.01 6.08
N GLU A 75 20.53 -4.95 4.79
CA GLU A 75 20.87 -6.01 3.83
C GLU A 75 22.39 -6.13 3.62
N VAL A 76 23.11 -5.00 3.62
CA VAL A 76 24.59 -5.00 3.57
C VAL A 76 25.20 -5.61 4.83
N ARG A 77 24.66 -5.30 6.01
CA ARG A 77 25.18 -5.81 7.29
C ARG A 77 24.90 -7.30 7.48
N GLU A 78 23.70 -7.74 7.13
CA GLU A 78 23.21 -9.10 7.40
C GLU A 78 23.45 -10.06 6.22
N ASN A 79 23.91 -9.52 5.08
CA ASN A 79 24.16 -10.25 3.83
C ASN A 79 22.98 -11.14 3.40
N ARG A 80 21.76 -10.64 3.54
CA ARG A 80 20.52 -11.33 3.17
C ARG A 80 19.41 -10.33 2.88
N GLN A 81 18.48 -10.73 2.03
CA GLN A 81 17.28 -9.94 1.77
C GLN A 81 16.39 -9.87 3.01
N MET A 82 15.83 -8.68 3.26
CA MET A 82 14.90 -8.46 4.35
C MET A 82 13.53 -9.12 4.04
N THR A 83 12.99 -9.87 5.00
CA THR A 83 11.66 -10.47 4.88
C THR A 83 10.56 -9.44 5.14
N PRO A 84 9.35 -9.57 4.56
CA PRO A 84 8.23 -8.66 4.79
C PRO A 84 7.89 -8.46 6.27
N GLU A 85 7.95 -9.53 7.06
CA GLU A 85 7.69 -9.45 8.50
C GLU A 85 8.72 -8.60 9.25
N ARG A 86 10.02 -8.73 8.91
CA ARG A 86 11.07 -7.90 9.52
C ARG A 86 10.98 -6.45 9.07
N PHE A 87 10.64 -6.24 7.81
CA PHE A 87 10.41 -4.89 7.29
C PHE A 87 9.25 -4.22 8.04
N ALA A 88 8.16 -4.96 8.30
CA ALA A 88 7.05 -4.47 9.10
C ALA A 88 7.48 -4.11 10.54
N ALA A 89 8.27 -4.97 11.20
CA ALA A 89 8.78 -4.65 12.54
C ALA A 89 9.73 -3.43 12.55
N MET A 90 10.56 -3.27 11.52
CA MET A 90 11.44 -2.10 11.36
C MET A 90 10.61 -0.81 11.16
N LEU A 91 9.56 -0.88 10.33
CA LEU A 91 8.67 0.24 10.06
C LEU A 91 7.88 0.65 11.31
N SER A 92 7.31 -0.31 12.03
CA SER A 92 6.61 -0.08 13.30
C SER A 92 7.50 0.66 14.30
N ASN A 93 8.73 0.19 14.50
CA ASN A 93 9.69 0.88 15.36
C ASN A 93 10.04 2.28 14.86
N PHE A 94 10.28 2.44 13.56
CA PHE A 94 10.60 3.74 12.96
C PHE A 94 9.49 4.79 13.14
N LEU A 95 8.23 4.40 13.01
CA LEU A 95 7.10 5.29 13.27
C LEU A 95 6.97 5.61 14.76
N TYR A 96 7.16 4.60 15.63
CA TYR A 96 7.05 4.79 17.08
C TYR A 96 8.17 5.65 17.67
N GLU A 97 9.36 5.70 17.05
CA GLU A 97 10.42 6.67 17.40
C GLU A 97 9.91 8.12 17.38
N LYS A 98 8.85 8.39 16.62
CA LYS A 98 8.20 9.69 16.49
C LYS A 98 6.83 9.76 17.19
N ARG A 99 6.64 9.02 18.29
CA ARG A 99 5.36 8.94 19.01
C ARG A 99 4.66 10.26 19.33
N PHE A 100 5.39 11.32 19.68
CA PHE A 100 4.85 12.63 20.07
C PHE A 100 4.91 13.70 18.95
N GLY A 101 5.39 13.31 17.77
CA GLY A 101 5.43 14.14 16.57
C GLY A 101 5.46 13.23 15.36
N PRO A 102 4.35 12.51 15.10
CA PRO A 102 4.33 11.39 14.17
C PRO A 102 4.46 11.85 12.71
N TYR A 103 4.85 10.91 11.86
CA TYR A 103 4.63 11.05 10.43
C TYR A 103 3.15 10.82 10.12
N PHE A 104 2.54 11.70 9.34
CA PHE A 104 1.14 11.61 8.96
C PHE A 104 0.98 10.68 7.76
N ILE A 105 1.31 9.40 7.94
CA ILE A 105 1.12 8.36 6.93
C ILE A 105 0.51 7.10 7.53
N GLU A 106 -0.18 6.34 6.70
CA GLU A 106 -0.66 4.99 7.00
C GLU A 106 -0.03 4.03 5.98
N PRO A 107 1.00 3.26 6.38
CA PRO A 107 1.69 2.38 5.45
C PRO A 107 0.93 1.07 5.22
N VAL A 108 1.07 0.53 4.01
CA VAL A 108 0.61 -0.80 3.61
C VAL A 108 1.77 -1.55 3.00
N ILE A 109 2.12 -2.70 3.56
CA ILE A 109 3.16 -3.60 3.07
C ILE A 109 2.48 -4.77 2.39
N ALA A 110 2.94 -5.11 1.18
CA ALA A 110 2.54 -6.30 0.46
C ALA A 110 3.78 -6.98 -0.11
N GLY A 111 3.95 -8.28 0.14
CA GLY A 111 5.04 -9.02 -0.45
C GLY A 111 4.99 -10.52 -0.21
N LEU A 112 5.96 -11.21 -0.80
CA LEU A 112 6.19 -12.64 -0.59
C LEU A 112 7.47 -12.81 0.23
N ASP A 113 7.49 -13.79 1.14
CA ASP A 113 8.73 -14.14 1.81
C ASP A 113 9.80 -14.59 0.78
N PRO A 114 11.04 -14.09 0.83
CA PRO A 114 12.08 -14.43 -0.15
C PRO A 114 12.45 -15.92 -0.21
N LYS A 115 12.14 -16.71 0.84
CA LYS A 115 12.46 -18.14 0.92
C LYS A 115 11.22 -19.01 0.75
N SER A 116 10.17 -18.76 1.54
CA SER A 116 8.96 -19.59 1.50
C SER A 116 7.97 -19.17 0.42
N TYR A 117 8.07 -17.94 -0.10
CA TYR A 117 7.09 -17.30 -0.97
C TYR A 117 5.69 -17.22 -0.36
N GLU A 118 5.59 -17.29 0.97
CA GLU A 118 4.31 -17.10 1.65
C GLU A 118 3.85 -15.64 1.51
N PRO A 119 2.58 -15.41 1.11
CA PRO A 119 2.02 -14.08 1.02
C PRO A 119 1.89 -13.37 2.37
N PHE A 120 2.41 -12.15 2.42
CA PHE A 120 2.37 -11.27 3.58
C PHE A 120 1.74 -9.93 3.21
N ILE A 121 0.78 -9.51 4.04
CA ILE A 121 0.22 -8.16 4.02
C ILE A 121 0.22 -7.60 5.44
N CYS A 122 0.43 -6.29 5.57
CA CYS A 122 0.35 -5.59 6.84
C CYS A 122 0.04 -4.13 6.59
N ASN A 123 -0.93 -3.56 7.30
CA ASN A 123 -1.03 -2.11 7.44
C ASN A 123 -0.63 -1.67 8.84
N MET A 124 -0.36 -0.38 9.01
CA MET A 124 -0.12 0.21 10.32
C MET A 124 -0.84 1.54 10.46
N ASP A 125 -1.12 1.92 11.69
CA ASP A 125 -1.47 3.31 12.00
C ASP A 125 -0.22 4.22 11.91
N LEU A 126 -0.45 5.53 12.02
CA LEU A 126 0.59 6.55 11.93
C LEU A 126 1.62 6.54 13.08
N ILE A 127 1.38 5.78 14.15
CA ILE A 127 2.33 5.59 15.25
C ILE A 127 2.99 4.21 15.25
N GLY A 128 2.70 3.37 14.25
CA GLY A 128 3.37 2.09 14.04
C GLY A 128 2.71 0.89 14.71
N CYS A 129 1.42 0.92 15.01
CA CYS A 129 0.68 -0.26 15.44
C CYS A 129 0.43 -1.20 14.24
N PRO A 130 1.03 -2.41 14.20
CA PRO A 130 0.89 -3.31 13.06
C PRO A 130 -0.40 -4.12 13.12
N ASN A 131 -1.09 -4.21 11.98
CA ASN A 131 -2.20 -5.13 11.77
C ASN A 131 -1.88 -6.06 10.59
N LYS A 132 -2.00 -7.37 10.81
CA LYS A 132 -1.55 -8.45 9.90
C LYS A 132 -2.67 -9.46 9.65
N PRO A 133 -3.73 -9.09 8.91
CA PRO A 133 -4.80 -10.02 8.62
C PRO A 133 -4.44 -10.99 7.48
N ASN A 134 -5.30 -11.99 7.25
CA ASN A 134 -5.09 -13.01 6.22
C ASN A 134 -5.83 -12.73 4.91
N ASP A 135 -6.67 -11.70 4.88
CA ASP A 135 -7.54 -11.34 3.77
C ASP A 135 -7.01 -10.10 3.02
N PHE A 136 -7.24 -8.91 3.55
CA PHE A 136 -6.90 -7.65 2.93
C PHE A 136 -6.58 -6.57 3.97
N VAL A 137 -5.90 -5.52 3.53
CA VAL A 137 -5.66 -4.31 4.32
C VAL A 137 -5.90 -3.09 3.45
N VAL A 138 -6.38 -2.02 4.06
CA VAL A 138 -6.72 -0.76 3.40
C VAL A 138 -6.15 0.41 4.20
N ALA A 139 -5.89 1.51 3.51
CA ALA A 139 -5.45 2.76 4.11
C ALA A 139 -5.82 3.97 3.22
N GLY A 140 -5.88 5.16 3.82
CA GLY A 140 -6.15 6.41 3.11
C GLY A 140 -7.60 6.88 3.22
N THR A 141 -7.99 7.86 2.39
CA THR A 141 -9.21 8.64 2.62
C THR A 141 -10.52 7.92 2.28
N CYS A 142 -10.47 6.87 1.44
CA CYS A 142 -11.62 6.05 1.11
C CYS A 142 -11.63 4.68 1.81
N ALA A 143 -11.00 4.58 3.01
CA ALA A 143 -10.88 3.33 3.74
C ALA A 143 -12.25 2.67 4.02
N GLU A 144 -13.27 3.43 4.42
CA GLU A 144 -14.63 2.88 4.70
C GLU A 144 -15.26 2.24 3.45
N GLN A 145 -15.12 2.91 2.30
CA GLN A 145 -15.62 2.42 1.02
C GLN A 145 -14.82 1.17 0.57
N LEU A 146 -13.50 1.19 0.76
CA LEU A 146 -12.64 0.04 0.48
C LEU A 146 -13.03 -1.16 1.36
N TYR A 147 -13.25 -0.97 2.66
CA TYR A 147 -13.73 -2.05 3.54
C TYR A 147 -15.03 -2.66 3.00
N GLY A 148 -16.03 -1.85 2.66
CA GLY A 148 -17.30 -2.35 2.12
C GLY A 148 -17.16 -3.17 0.83
N MET A 149 -16.29 -2.72 -0.08
CA MET A 149 -16.02 -3.45 -1.32
C MET A 149 -15.19 -4.72 -1.10
N CYS A 150 -14.15 -4.67 -0.27
CA CYS A 150 -13.26 -5.79 -0.01
C CYS A 150 -13.99 -6.93 0.71
N GLU A 151 -14.81 -6.61 1.73
CA GLU A 151 -15.65 -7.60 2.44
C GLU A 151 -16.61 -8.34 1.51
N THR A 152 -17.10 -7.66 0.48
CA THR A 152 -18.06 -8.24 -0.46
C THR A 152 -17.39 -9.12 -1.53
N LEU A 153 -16.22 -8.70 -2.02
CA LEU A 153 -15.60 -9.29 -3.20
C LEU A 153 -14.48 -10.28 -2.90
N TRP A 154 -13.78 -10.12 -1.77
CA TRP A 154 -12.64 -10.97 -1.43
C TRP A 154 -13.09 -12.38 -1.08
N LYS A 155 -12.26 -13.36 -1.46
CA LYS A 155 -12.43 -14.77 -1.14
C LYS A 155 -11.08 -15.37 -0.82
N PRO A 156 -11.02 -16.41 0.03
CA PRO A 156 -9.79 -17.16 0.23
C PRO A 156 -9.32 -17.79 -1.09
N ASP A 157 -7.99 -17.96 -1.21
CA ASP A 157 -7.33 -18.68 -2.29
C ASP A 157 -7.61 -18.19 -3.73
N LEU A 158 -7.82 -16.88 -3.90
CA LEU A 158 -7.94 -16.27 -5.23
C LEU A 158 -6.65 -16.45 -6.04
N GLU A 159 -6.78 -17.03 -7.24
CA GLU A 159 -5.70 -17.10 -8.23
C GLU A 159 -5.33 -15.68 -8.74
N PRO A 160 -4.10 -15.45 -9.25
CA PRO A 160 -3.61 -14.11 -9.59
C PRO A 160 -4.51 -13.27 -10.50
N THR A 161 -5.17 -13.90 -11.48
CA THR A 161 -6.10 -13.22 -12.39
C THR A 161 -7.39 -12.80 -11.70
N ALA A 162 -7.94 -13.67 -10.85
CA ALA A 162 -9.14 -13.38 -10.07
C ALA A 162 -8.85 -12.31 -9.01
N LEU A 163 -7.67 -12.39 -8.36
CA LEU A 163 -7.21 -11.39 -7.41
C LEU A 163 -7.07 -10.02 -8.07
N PHE A 164 -6.54 -9.96 -9.30
CA PHE A 164 -6.48 -8.72 -10.09
C PHE A 164 -7.87 -8.12 -10.35
N GLU A 165 -8.86 -8.91 -10.76
CA GLU A 165 -10.21 -8.40 -10.99
C GLU A 165 -10.86 -7.90 -9.69
N VAL A 166 -10.74 -8.67 -8.60
CA VAL A 166 -11.31 -8.32 -7.30
C VAL A 166 -10.71 -7.03 -6.76
N ILE A 167 -9.38 -6.88 -6.73
CA ILE A 167 -8.74 -5.66 -6.22
C ILE A 167 -9.02 -4.46 -7.12
N SER A 168 -9.10 -4.65 -8.44
CA SER A 168 -9.42 -3.58 -9.39
C SER A 168 -10.85 -3.06 -9.17
N GLN A 169 -11.83 -3.96 -9.06
CA GLN A 169 -13.21 -3.58 -8.79
C GLN A 169 -13.36 -2.95 -7.42
N ALA A 170 -12.68 -3.48 -6.39
CA ALA A 170 -12.75 -2.91 -5.05
C ALA A 170 -12.20 -1.48 -5.02
N LEU A 171 -11.04 -1.25 -5.64
CA LEU A 171 -10.39 0.05 -5.67
C LEU A 171 -11.22 1.09 -6.44
N VAL A 172 -11.63 0.78 -7.68
CA VAL A 172 -12.34 1.74 -8.55
C VAL A 172 -13.69 2.16 -7.96
N ASN A 173 -14.50 1.20 -7.52
CA ASN A 173 -15.80 1.53 -6.94
C ASN A 173 -15.69 2.27 -5.60
N ALA A 174 -14.59 2.07 -4.85
CA ALA A 174 -14.36 2.77 -3.59
C ALA A 174 -13.92 4.23 -3.82
N PHE A 175 -12.89 4.49 -4.63
CA PHE A 175 -12.44 5.87 -4.84
C PHE A 175 -13.41 6.68 -5.71
N ASP A 176 -14.26 6.07 -6.55
CA ASP A 176 -15.34 6.78 -7.27
C ASP A 176 -16.38 7.38 -6.29
N ARG A 177 -16.32 7.01 -5.01
CA ARG A 177 -17.12 7.55 -3.90
C ARG A 177 -16.31 8.43 -2.93
N ASP A 178 -15.08 8.81 -3.29
CA ASP A 178 -14.24 9.72 -2.54
C ASP A 178 -13.76 10.88 -3.42
N ALA A 179 -14.00 12.12 -2.97
CA ALA A 179 -13.72 13.32 -3.76
C ALA A 179 -12.22 13.65 -3.89
N ILE A 180 -11.37 13.07 -3.04
CA ILE A 180 -9.94 13.39 -2.96
C ILE A 180 -9.04 12.19 -3.28
N SER A 181 -9.58 11.16 -3.92
CA SER A 181 -8.85 10.01 -4.47
C SER A 181 -9.25 9.77 -5.93
N GLY A 182 -8.46 9.01 -6.69
CA GLY A 182 -8.80 8.57 -8.05
C GLY A 182 -7.82 9.05 -9.10
N TRP A 183 -8.34 9.59 -10.22
CA TRP A 183 -7.54 10.13 -11.33
C TRP A 183 -6.62 9.13 -12.02
N GLY A 184 -7.01 7.86 -12.01
CA GLY A 184 -6.20 6.73 -12.45
C GLY A 184 -5.96 5.76 -11.31
N ALA A 185 -5.59 4.53 -11.65
CA ALA A 185 -5.17 3.53 -10.69
C ALA A 185 -4.09 2.61 -11.27
N THR A 186 -3.19 2.14 -10.41
CA THR A 186 -2.24 1.07 -10.73
C THR A 186 -2.44 -0.09 -9.79
N VAL A 187 -2.45 -1.30 -10.35
CA VAL A 187 -2.48 -2.57 -9.63
C VAL A 187 -1.17 -3.32 -9.88
N TYR A 188 -0.54 -3.77 -8.81
CA TYR A 188 0.64 -4.62 -8.81
C TYR A 188 0.22 -6.01 -8.32
N ILE A 189 0.44 -7.04 -9.14
CA ILE A 189 0.27 -8.44 -8.75
C ILE A 189 1.66 -9.05 -8.63
N ILE A 190 1.98 -9.49 -7.42
CA ILE A 190 3.29 -10.02 -7.05
C ILE A 190 3.14 -11.54 -6.96
N GLU A 191 3.78 -12.23 -7.90
CA GLU A 191 3.89 -13.69 -7.95
C GLU A 191 5.35 -14.09 -7.73
N LYS A 192 5.60 -15.38 -7.51
CA LYS A 192 6.96 -15.92 -7.31
C LYS A 192 7.91 -15.66 -8.49
N GLU A 193 7.39 -15.72 -9.71
CA GLU A 193 8.20 -15.70 -10.94
C GLU A 193 8.15 -14.37 -11.68
N LYS A 194 7.11 -13.56 -11.43
CA LYS A 194 6.85 -12.34 -12.17
C LYS A 194 6.10 -11.31 -11.35
N LEU A 195 6.31 -10.06 -11.72
CA LEU A 195 5.50 -8.93 -11.33
C LEU A 195 4.60 -8.54 -12.51
N THR A 196 3.30 -8.44 -12.28
CA THR A 196 2.36 -7.88 -13.27
C THR A 196 1.90 -6.52 -12.79
N VAL A 197 2.24 -5.46 -13.55
CA VAL A 197 1.78 -4.09 -13.28
C VAL A 197 0.76 -3.69 -14.33
N LYS A 198 -0.44 -3.29 -13.90
CA LYS A 198 -1.51 -2.85 -14.79
C LYS A 198 -2.05 -1.49 -14.36
N LYS A 199 -2.09 -0.54 -15.29
CA LYS A 199 -2.81 0.72 -15.14
C LYS A 199 -4.27 0.51 -15.56
N LEU A 200 -5.20 0.94 -14.72
CA LEU A 200 -6.62 0.85 -14.98
C LEU A 200 -7.10 2.14 -15.66
N LYS A 201 -8.05 2.00 -16.59
CA LYS A 201 -8.79 3.14 -17.12
C LYS A 201 -9.93 3.45 -16.15
N THR A 202 -9.89 4.62 -15.54
CA THR A 202 -10.83 5.03 -14.49
C THR A 202 -11.50 6.35 -14.89
N ARG A 203 -12.36 6.87 -14.01
CA ARG A 203 -12.84 8.25 -14.16
C ARG A 203 -11.71 9.25 -13.91
N MET A 204 -11.87 10.44 -14.46
CA MET A 204 -10.93 11.57 -14.38
C MET A 204 -11.68 12.82 -13.90
N ASP A 205 -12.49 12.65 -12.84
CA ASP A 205 -13.30 13.67 -12.18
C ASP A 205 -12.97 13.83 -10.70
#